data_AF-A0A3B8HSG1-F1
#
_entry.id   AF-A0A3B8HSG1-F1
#
_cell.length_a   1.000
_cell.length_b   1.000
_cell.length_c   1.000
_cell.angle_alpha   90.00
_cell.angle_beta   90.00
_cell.angle_gamma   90.00
#
_symmetry.space_group_name_H-M   'P 1'
#
loop_
_entity.id
_entity.type
_entity.pdbx_description
1 polymer ?
#
loop_
_entity_poly.entity_id
_entity_poly.type
_entity_poly.pdbx_seq_one_letter_code
_entity_poly.pdbx_strand_id
1 'polypeptide(L)'
;MTYAAGSYQVVVIGAGHAGCEAALAAARIGCSTLLVTLSMENIALMPCNPSIGGPAKAQLVREMDALGGEMGINIDKANIQIRTINTGKGPAVQALRAQADKYEYHKEMLRTLLNQQNLDIMMAEVARIETKSGRVTGIVTKTGAYFECQAVVVTSGTYLKGRIIIGDIIFDGGPGNQFPATMLSQCLQDLGFELGRFKTGTPPRISKKSVDFSKMKEQPGDEQPLRFSYMSPPVKRPQLSCWLT
;
A
#
# COMPACT_ATOMS: atom_id res chain seq x y z
N MET A 1 -26.40 -18.05 0.98
CA MET A 1 -26.05 -19.15 0.05
C MET A 1 -24.70 -18.84 -0.56
N THR A 2 -23.85 -19.84 -0.76
CA THR A 2 -22.55 -19.67 -1.43
C THR A 2 -22.59 -20.27 -2.84
N TYR A 3 -21.83 -19.70 -3.78
CA TYR A 3 -21.71 -20.20 -5.15
C TYR A 3 -20.24 -20.25 -5.58
N ALA A 4 -19.86 -21.24 -6.39
CA ALA A 4 -18.48 -21.36 -6.89
C ALA A 4 -18.18 -20.24 -7.89
N ALA A 5 -17.07 -19.52 -7.70
CA ALA A 5 -16.70 -18.34 -8.48
C ALA A 5 -15.33 -18.44 -9.16
N GLY A 6 -14.47 -19.38 -8.75
CA GLY A 6 -13.16 -19.60 -9.36
C GLY A 6 -12.21 -20.37 -8.44
N SER A 7 -11.03 -20.70 -8.96
CA SER A 7 -9.97 -21.39 -8.21
C SER A 7 -8.62 -20.70 -8.46
N TYR A 8 -7.90 -20.41 -7.39
CA TYR A 8 -6.62 -19.69 -7.39
C TYR A 8 -5.63 -20.40 -6.46
N GLN A 9 -4.34 -20.33 -6.75
CA GLN A 9 -3.34 -20.83 -5.81
C GLN A 9 -3.20 -19.90 -4.60
N VAL A 10 -3.17 -18.58 -4.85
CA VAL A 10 -3.00 -17.56 -3.82
C VAL A 10 -4.11 -16.52 -3.92
N VAL A 11 -4.72 -16.18 -2.78
CA VAL A 11 -5.64 -15.04 -2.67
C VAL A 11 -5.04 -14.00 -1.74
N VAL A 12 -4.91 -12.76 -2.20
CA VAL A 12 -4.42 -11.63 -1.41
C VAL A 12 -5.60 -10.72 -1.07
N ILE A 13 -5.84 -10.49 0.22
CA ILE A 13 -6.96 -9.70 0.71
C ILE A 13 -6.47 -8.30 1.12
N GLY A 14 -6.79 -7.31 0.29
CA GLY A 14 -6.52 -5.90 0.51
C GLY A 14 -5.36 -5.39 -0.33
N ALA A 15 -5.64 -4.48 -1.26
CA ALA A 15 -4.65 -3.93 -2.19
C ALA A 15 -3.92 -2.68 -1.66
N GLY A 16 -3.51 -2.70 -0.40
CA GLY A 16 -2.55 -1.73 0.14
C GLY A 16 -1.12 -2.05 -0.29
N HIS A 17 -0.13 -1.28 0.16
CA HIS A 17 1.28 -1.49 -0.19
C HIS A 17 1.76 -2.94 -0.03
N ALA A 18 1.43 -3.58 1.10
CA ALA A 18 1.80 -4.98 1.35
C ALA A 18 1.07 -5.96 0.41
N GLY A 19 -0.21 -5.69 0.10
CA GLY A 19 -1.00 -6.55 -0.78
C GLY A 19 -0.55 -6.48 -2.23
N CYS A 20 -0.16 -5.28 -2.69
CA CYS A 20 0.41 -5.12 -4.04
C CYS A 20 1.68 -5.96 -4.20
N GLU A 21 2.63 -5.86 -3.27
CA GLU A 21 3.87 -6.64 -3.32
C GLU A 21 3.61 -8.15 -3.18
N ALA A 22 2.73 -8.57 -2.27
CA ALA A 22 2.38 -9.98 -2.09
C ALA A 22 1.73 -10.57 -3.35
N ALA A 23 0.82 -9.84 -3.97
CA ALA A 23 0.13 -10.27 -5.18
C ALA A 23 1.08 -10.34 -6.38
N LEU A 24 1.93 -9.32 -6.56
CA LEU A 24 2.94 -9.31 -7.62
C LEU A 24 3.96 -10.44 -7.41
N ALA A 25 4.46 -10.64 -6.19
CA ALA A 25 5.40 -11.70 -5.89
C ALA A 25 4.82 -13.08 -6.22
N ALA A 26 3.61 -13.39 -5.74
CA ALA A 26 2.95 -14.66 -6.01
C ALA A 26 2.71 -14.89 -7.51
N ALA A 27 2.23 -13.87 -8.23
CA ALA A 27 1.97 -13.96 -9.67
C ALA A 27 3.28 -14.13 -10.49
N ARG A 28 4.35 -13.42 -10.10
CA ARG A 28 5.67 -13.47 -10.77
C ARG A 28 6.38 -14.80 -10.60
N ILE A 29 6.16 -15.52 -9.49
CA ILE A 29 6.67 -16.89 -9.32
C ILE A 29 5.78 -17.95 -9.99
N GLY A 30 4.75 -17.53 -10.73
CA GLY A 30 3.91 -18.41 -11.55
C GLY A 30 2.64 -18.90 -10.88
N CYS A 31 2.27 -18.41 -9.69
CA CYS A 31 1.03 -18.81 -9.03
C CYS A 31 -0.17 -18.06 -9.63
N SER A 32 -1.27 -18.76 -9.91
CA SER A 32 -2.55 -18.10 -10.18
C SER A 32 -3.00 -17.33 -8.93
N THR A 33 -3.10 -16.01 -9.06
CA THR A 33 -3.26 -15.11 -7.92
C THR A 33 -4.49 -14.23 -8.10
N LEU A 34 -5.32 -14.13 -7.06
CA LEU A 34 -6.44 -13.19 -6.99
C LEU A 34 -6.13 -12.11 -5.95
N LEU A 35 -6.07 -10.86 -6.37
CA LEU A 35 -6.02 -9.70 -5.47
C LEU A 35 -7.43 -9.13 -5.27
N VAL A 36 -7.93 -9.22 -4.04
CA VAL A 36 -9.24 -8.69 -3.67
C VAL A 36 -9.08 -7.32 -3.01
N THR A 37 -9.83 -6.33 -3.46
CA THR A 37 -9.84 -4.97 -2.89
C THR A 37 -11.25 -4.45 -2.66
N LEU A 38 -11.43 -3.51 -1.73
CA LEU A 38 -12.72 -2.84 -1.54
C LEU A 38 -12.95 -1.72 -2.57
N SER A 39 -11.89 -1.19 -3.16
CA SER A 39 -11.96 -0.13 -4.16
C SER A 39 -10.74 -0.20 -5.07
N MET A 40 -10.99 -0.08 -6.38
CA MET A 40 -9.92 -0.01 -7.38
C MET A 40 -9.15 1.32 -7.29
N GLU A 41 -9.83 2.41 -6.94
CA GLU A 41 -9.25 3.76 -6.82
C GLU A 41 -8.30 3.91 -5.62
N ASN A 42 -8.35 2.96 -4.69
CA ASN A 42 -7.57 3.00 -3.44
C ASN A 42 -6.40 2.00 -3.43
N ILE A 43 -6.10 1.39 -4.57
CA ILE A 43 -4.95 0.49 -4.72
C ILE A 43 -3.66 1.26 -4.42
N ALA A 44 -2.86 0.75 -3.49
CA ALA A 44 -1.63 1.40 -3.02
C ALA A 44 -1.82 2.88 -2.61
N LEU A 45 -3.01 3.23 -2.10
CA LEU A 45 -3.28 4.55 -1.56
C LEU A 45 -2.22 4.91 -0.50
N MET A 46 -1.74 6.14 -0.54
CA MET A 46 -0.89 6.75 0.49
C MET A 46 -1.74 7.60 1.46
N PRO A 47 -2.43 7.03 2.47
CA PRO A 47 -3.36 7.81 3.30
C PRO A 47 -2.66 8.83 4.21
N CYS A 48 -1.41 8.55 4.59
CA CYS A 48 -0.61 9.40 5.48
C CYS A 48 0.29 10.35 4.67
N ASN A 49 1.61 10.16 4.73
CA ASN A 49 2.60 11.03 4.10
C ASN A 49 2.68 10.79 2.58
N PRO A 50 2.71 11.83 1.71
CA PRO A 50 3.07 11.71 0.29
C PRO A 50 4.55 11.40 0.08
N SER A 51 5.15 10.44 0.80
CA SER A 51 6.59 10.16 0.66
C SER A 51 6.96 8.70 0.85
N ILE A 52 7.97 8.25 0.11
CA ILE A 52 8.63 6.94 0.25
C ILE A 52 10.10 7.15 0.67
N GLY A 53 10.62 6.19 1.44
CA GLY A 53 11.96 6.25 2.00
C GLY A 53 12.07 7.09 3.28
N GLY A 54 13.23 7.69 3.50
CA GLY A 54 13.67 8.20 4.79
C GLY A 54 14.50 7.17 5.57
N PRO A 55 14.92 7.49 6.82
CA PRO A 55 15.81 6.62 7.59
C PRO A 55 15.19 5.23 7.77
N ALA A 56 16.00 4.18 7.57
CA ALA A 56 15.63 2.76 7.52
C ALA A 56 14.66 2.38 6.38
N LYS A 57 13.63 3.18 6.12
CA LYS A 57 12.64 2.93 5.07
C LYS A 57 13.26 2.90 3.69
N ALA A 58 14.26 3.74 3.42
CA ALA A 58 14.90 3.78 2.12
C ALA A 58 15.64 2.47 1.81
N GLN A 59 16.37 1.96 2.80
CA GLN A 59 17.05 0.67 2.72
C GLN A 59 16.06 -0.45 2.45
N LEU A 60 14.95 -0.52 3.21
CA LEU A 60 13.89 -1.52 2.97
C LEU A 60 13.31 -1.44 1.56
N VAL A 61 13.07 -0.23 1.02
CA VAL A 61 12.58 -0.07 -0.36
C VAL A 61 13.61 -0.60 -1.37
N ARG A 62 14.91 -0.36 -1.14
CA ARG A 62 15.98 -0.85 -2.03
C ARG A 62 16.22 -2.35 -1.89
N GLU A 63 16.07 -2.91 -0.70
CA GLU A 63 16.11 -4.34 -0.46
C GLU A 63 14.93 -5.04 -1.16
N MET A 64 13.72 -4.48 -1.06
CA MET A 64 12.57 -4.97 -1.80
C MET A 64 12.80 -4.91 -3.31
N ASP A 65 13.34 -3.80 -3.83
CA ASP A 65 13.67 -3.68 -5.25
C ASP A 65 14.71 -4.73 -5.69
N ALA A 66 15.73 -5.00 -4.87
CA ALA A 66 16.73 -6.03 -5.14
C ALA A 66 16.13 -7.45 -5.17
N LEU A 67 15.03 -7.68 -4.44
CA LEU A 67 14.26 -8.93 -4.48
C LEU A 67 13.26 -8.99 -5.65
N GLY A 68 13.17 -7.95 -6.49
CA GLY A 68 12.23 -7.86 -7.60
C GLY A 68 10.86 -7.31 -7.22
N GLY A 69 10.75 -6.61 -6.08
CA GLY A 69 9.57 -5.87 -5.66
C GLY A 69 9.33 -4.60 -6.50
N GLU A 70 8.12 -4.06 -6.45
CA GLU A 70 7.68 -2.98 -7.35
C GLU A 70 7.81 -1.58 -6.74
N MET A 71 7.84 -1.44 -5.41
CA MET A 71 7.79 -0.15 -4.71
C MET A 71 8.87 0.83 -5.19
N GLY A 72 10.10 0.35 -5.41
CA GLY A 72 11.22 1.14 -5.92
C GLY A 72 10.97 1.68 -7.33
N ILE A 73 10.54 0.82 -8.25
CA ILE A 73 10.17 1.20 -9.62
C ILE A 73 8.99 2.19 -9.60
N ASN A 74 7.98 1.92 -8.77
CA ASN A 74 6.76 2.72 -8.74
C ASN A 74 7.02 4.14 -8.22
N ILE A 75 7.82 4.30 -7.15
CA ILE A 75 8.20 5.64 -6.68
C ILE A 75 9.09 6.36 -7.70
N ASP A 76 9.94 5.65 -8.44
CA ASP A 76 10.76 6.27 -9.48
C ASP A 76 9.91 6.81 -10.63
N LYS A 77 8.74 6.22 -10.91
CA LYS A 77 7.76 6.76 -11.87
C LYS A 77 6.99 7.96 -11.30
N ALA A 78 6.58 7.92 -10.04
CA ALA A 78 5.65 8.89 -9.45
C ALA A 78 6.28 9.99 -8.57
N ASN A 79 7.60 10.00 -8.36
CA ASN A 79 8.21 11.02 -7.52
C ASN A 79 8.19 12.40 -8.18
N ILE A 80 7.92 13.41 -7.36
CA ILE A 80 7.93 14.85 -7.66
C ILE A 80 9.08 15.58 -6.96
N GLN A 81 9.80 14.89 -6.06
CA GLN A 81 11.02 15.36 -5.42
C GLN A 81 11.77 14.13 -4.91
N ILE A 82 13.09 14.11 -5.02
CA ILE A 82 13.94 13.10 -4.38
C ILE A 82 15.20 13.75 -3.83
N ARG A 83 15.64 13.30 -2.66
CA ARG A 83 16.87 13.78 -2.03
C ARG A 83 17.53 12.72 -1.16
N THR A 84 18.83 12.88 -0.97
CA THR A 84 19.59 12.16 0.05
C THR A 84 19.49 12.91 1.37
N ILE A 85 19.16 12.19 2.44
CA ILE A 85 19.18 12.71 3.81
C ILE A 85 20.38 12.14 4.58
N ASN A 86 20.76 12.83 5.66
CA ASN A 86 21.98 12.54 6.45
C ASN A 86 23.29 12.67 5.64
N THR A 87 23.34 13.57 4.66
CA THR A 87 24.51 13.79 3.80
C THR A 87 25.75 14.30 4.54
N GLY A 88 25.58 14.95 5.70
CA GLY A 88 26.68 15.35 6.58
C GLY A 88 27.33 14.18 7.35
N LYS A 89 26.88 12.95 7.14
CA LYS A 89 27.41 11.73 7.75
C LYS A 89 27.80 10.73 6.65
N GLY A 90 28.58 9.70 7.04
CA GLY A 90 29.08 8.69 6.11
C GLY A 90 27.97 7.92 5.37
N PRO A 91 28.28 7.27 4.22
CA PRO A 91 27.31 6.61 3.36
C PRO A 91 26.41 5.57 4.07
N ALA A 92 26.93 4.91 5.11
CA ALA A 92 26.21 3.89 5.87
C ALA A 92 24.91 4.39 6.53
N VAL A 93 24.79 5.69 6.81
CA VAL A 93 23.61 6.29 7.46
C VAL A 93 22.82 7.20 6.54
N GLN A 94 23.23 7.31 5.27
CA GLN A 94 22.51 8.07 4.25
C GLN A 94 21.26 7.29 3.83
N ALA A 95 20.22 8.01 3.43
CA ALA A 95 18.98 7.41 2.96
C ALA A 95 18.35 8.28 1.88
N LEU A 96 17.69 7.65 0.91
CA LEU A 96 16.88 8.36 -0.06
C LEU A 96 15.51 8.68 0.52
N ARG A 97 14.98 9.85 0.18
CA ARG A 97 13.60 10.21 0.49
C ARG A 97 12.99 10.88 -0.73
N ALA A 98 11.90 10.31 -1.22
CA ALA A 98 11.13 10.89 -2.32
C ALA A 98 9.77 11.34 -1.84
N GLN A 99 9.34 12.52 -2.31
CA GLN A 99 7.94 12.93 -2.28
C GLN A 99 7.26 12.36 -3.52
N ALA A 100 6.10 11.75 -3.33
CA ALA A 100 5.31 11.13 -4.38
C ALA A 100 4.13 12.04 -4.76
N ASP A 101 3.83 12.13 -6.06
CA ASP A 101 2.46 12.41 -6.46
C ASP A 101 1.61 11.20 -6.07
N LYS A 102 0.67 11.40 -5.13
CA LYS A 102 -0.15 10.30 -4.60
C LYS A 102 -1.05 9.68 -5.65
N TYR A 103 -1.56 10.48 -6.59
CA TYR A 103 -2.43 10.01 -7.65
C TYR A 103 -1.62 9.21 -8.67
N GLU A 104 -0.48 9.75 -9.10
CA GLU A 104 0.38 9.05 -10.05
C GLU A 104 0.95 7.75 -9.46
N TYR A 105 1.30 7.74 -8.17
CA TYR A 105 1.76 6.52 -7.49
C TYR A 105 0.70 5.41 -7.49
N HIS A 106 -0.55 5.77 -7.19
CA HIS A 106 -1.69 4.84 -7.29
C HIS A 106 -1.86 4.35 -8.73
N LYS A 107 -1.91 5.27 -9.69
CA LYS A 107 -2.16 4.99 -11.11
C LYS A 107 -1.10 4.05 -11.70
N GLU A 108 0.18 4.29 -11.42
CA GLU A 108 1.27 3.45 -11.91
C GLU A 108 1.27 2.07 -11.26
N MET A 109 0.93 1.96 -9.96
CA MET A 109 0.80 0.65 -9.32
C MET A 109 -0.39 -0.14 -9.87
N LEU A 110 -1.53 0.51 -10.06
CA LEU A 110 -2.70 -0.10 -10.68
C LEU A 110 -2.36 -0.60 -12.09
N ARG A 111 -1.66 0.22 -12.88
CA ARG A 111 -1.18 -0.18 -14.20
C ARG A 111 -0.27 -1.39 -14.12
N THR A 112 0.69 -1.44 -13.20
CA THR A 112 1.56 -2.61 -13.04
C THR A 112 0.74 -3.86 -12.72
N LEU A 113 -0.19 -3.79 -11.76
CA LEU A 113 -1.01 -4.93 -11.35
C LEU A 113 -1.89 -5.45 -12.50
N LEU A 114 -2.54 -4.56 -13.25
CA LEU A 114 -3.39 -4.94 -14.38
C LEU A 114 -2.63 -5.60 -15.54
N ASN A 115 -1.33 -5.32 -15.67
CA ASN A 115 -0.49 -5.90 -16.72
C ASN A 115 0.32 -7.12 -16.25
N GLN A 116 0.18 -7.52 -14.98
CA GLN A 116 0.90 -8.67 -14.44
C GLN A 116 0.21 -9.97 -14.85
N GLN A 117 0.94 -10.85 -15.55
CA GLN A 117 0.46 -12.19 -15.86
C GLN A 117 0.22 -12.99 -14.57
N ASN A 118 -0.78 -13.88 -14.59
CA ASN A 118 -1.22 -14.71 -13.47
C ASN A 118 -1.86 -13.94 -12.30
N LEU A 119 -2.21 -12.67 -12.50
CA LEU A 119 -2.85 -11.84 -11.48
C LEU A 119 -4.21 -11.31 -11.97
N ASP A 120 -5.27 -11.75 -11.31
CA ASP A 120 -6.60 -11.14 -11.43
C ASP A 120 -6.85 -10.17 -10.27
N ILE A 121 -7.62 -9.12 -10.53
CA ILE A 121 -8.04 -8.15 -9.51
C ILE A 121 -9.55 -8.12 -9.44
N MET A 122 -10.10 -8.24 -8.23
CA MET A 122 -11.53 -8.21 -7.98
C MET A 122 -11.89 -7.21 -6.91
N MET A 123 -12.93 -6.42 -7.18
CA MET A 123 -13.52 -5.55 -6.17
C MET A 123 -14.58 -6.33 -5.37
N ALA A 124 -14.28 -6.64 -4.11
CA ALA A 124 -15.22 -7.28 -3.18
C ALA A 124 -14.79 -7.15 -1.73
N GLU A 125 -15.75 -7.31 -0.82
CA GLU A 125 -15.50 -7.52 0.60
C GLU A 125 -15.39 -9.02 0.88
N VAL A 126 -14.23 -9.47 1.39
CA VAL A 126 -14.07 -10.84 1.87
C VAL A 126 -14.69 -10.95 3.26
N ALA A 127 -15.64 -11.87 3.41
CA ALA A 127 -16.37 -12.08 4.64
C ALA A 127 -15.76 -13.20 5.50
N ARG A 128 -15.30 -14.28 4.86
CA ARG A 128 -14.74 -15.45 5.56
C ARG A 128 -13.56 -16.07 4.81
N ILE A 129 -12.68 -16.71 5.58
CA ILE A 129 -11.65 -17.64 5.12
C ILE A 129 -12.09 -19.02 5.58
N GLU A 130 -12.29 -19.93 4.63
CA GLU A 130 -12.73 -21.30 4.91
C GLU A 130 -11.50 -22.19 5.14
N THR A 131 -11.56 -23.04 6.16
CA THR A 131 -10.49 -23.97 6.49
C THR A 131 -11.04 -25.38 6.71
N LYS A 132 -10.21 -26.39 6.41
CA LYS A 132 -10.48 -27.80 6.68
C LYS A 132 -9.24 -28.43 7.29
N SER A 133 -9.39 -28.99 8.49
CA SER A 133 -8.28 -29.63 9.23
C SER A 133 -7.03 -28.73 9.36
N GLY A 134 -7.25 -27.45 9.68
CA GLY A 134 -6.16 -26.47 9.86
C GLY A 134 -5.54 -25.94 8.57
N ARG A 135 -6.07 -26.28 7.39
CA ARG A 135 -5.59 -25.77 6.09
C ARG A 135 -6.64 -24.89 5.44
N VAL A 136 -6.20 -23.80 4.81
CA VAL A 136 -7.07 -22.96 3.98
C VAL A 136 -7.60 -23.77 2.80
N THR A 137 -8.89 -23.61 2.51
CA THR A 137 -9.54 -24.21 1.34
C THR A 137 -10.12 -23.16 0.39
N GLY A 138 -10.34 -21.93 0.87
CA GLY A 138 -10.90 -20.87 0.06
C GLY A 138 -11.27 -19.63 0.85
N ILE A 139 -11.84 -18.66 0.14
CA ILE A 139 -12.47 -17.48 0.73
C ILE A 139 -13.93 -17.36 0.29
N VAL A 140 -14.74 -16.71 1.12
CA VAL A 140 -16.13 -16.36 0.79
C VAL A 140 -16.28 -14.85 0.84
N THR A 141 -16.75 -14.25 -0.24
CA THR A 141 -17.10 -12.83 -0.27
C THR A 141 -18.43 -12.58 0.42
N LYS A 142 -18.70 -11.32 0.76
CA LYS A 142 -19.98 -10.89 1.34
C LYS A 142 -21.19 -11.21 0.45
N THR A 143 -21.00 -11.30 -0.87
CA THR A 143 -22.05 -11.66 -1.83
C THR A 143 -22.26 -13.18 -1.95
N GLY A 144 -21.47 -13.99 -1.26
CA GLY A 144 -21.54 -15.45 -1.30
C GLY A 144 -20.66 -16.11 -2.36
N ALA A 145 -19.83 -15.35 -3.08
CA ALA A 145 -18.87 -15.93 -4.03
C ALA A 145 -17.81 -16.73 -3.27
N TYR A 146 -17.64 -18.00 -3.60
CA TYR A 146 -16.61 -18.88 -3.06
C TYR A 146 -15.48 -19.03 -4.08
N PHE A 147 -14.28 -18.63 -3.67
CA PHE A 147 -13.06 -18.88 -4.43
C PHE A 147 -12.24 -19.95 -3.71
N GLU A 148 -12.02 -21.08 -4.37
CA GLU A 148 -11.12 -22.10 -3.87
C GLU A 148 -9.68 -21.57 -3.89
N CYS A 149 -8.93 -21.79 -2.80
CA CYS A 149 -7.52 -21.47 -2.79
C CYS A 149 -6.67 -22.26 -1.80
N GLN A 150 -5.37 -22.28 -2.05
CA GLN A 150 -4.39 -23.03 -1.25
C GLN A 150 -3.73 -22.16 -0.18
N ALA A 151 -3.63 -20.85 -0.43
CA ALA A 151 -3.05 -19.88 0.48
C ALA A 151 -3.82 -18.55 0.45
N VAL A 152 -3.87 -17.88 1.60
CA VAL A 152 -4.44 -16.54 1.75
C VAL A 152 -3.42 -15.63 2.42
N VAL A 153 -3.22 -14.42 1.86
CA VAL A 153 -2.42 -13.36 2.46
C VAL A 153 -3.35 -12.23 2.88
N VAL A 154 -3.39 -11.89 4.17
CA VAL A 154 -4.26 -10.83 4.70
C VAL A 154 -3.49 -9.53 4.87
N THR A 155 -3.82 -8.52 4.06
CA THR A 155 -3.19 -7.20 4.03
C THR A 155 -4.22 -6.09 4.18
N SER A 156 -5.09 -6.25 5.19
CA SER A 156 -6.26 -5.41 5.45
C SER A 156 -5.95 -3.98 5.95
N GLY A 157 -4.68 -3.65 6.21
CA GLY A 157 -4.25 -2.32 6.63
C GLY A 157 -5.04 -1.81 7.83
N THR A 158 -5.56 -0.59 7.74
CA THR A 158 -6.34 0.05 8.80
C THR A 158 -7.87 -0.11 8.62
N TYR A 159 -8.32 -1.10 7.84
CA TYR A 159 -9.74 -1.31 7.56
C TYR A 159 -10.44 -2.27 8.55
N LEU A 160 -9.74 -3.25 9.14
CA LEU A 160 -10.34 -4.20 10.09
C LEU A 160 -10.85 -3.48 11.35
N LYS A 161 -12.17 -3.50 11.57
CA LYS A 161 -12.85 -2.81 12.69
C LYS A 161 -12.29 -1.37 12.89
N GLY A 162 -12.02 -0.68 11.79
CA GLY A 162 -11.42 0.65 11.74
C GLY A 162 -12.33 1.70 12.39
N ARG A 163 -11.72 2.64 13.13
CA ARG A 163 -12.40 3.77 13.76
C ARG A 163 -11.64 5.06 13.50
N ILE A 164 -12.38 6.10 13.17
CA ILE A 164 -11.90 7.47 13.03
C ILE A 164 -12.18 8.21 14.33
N ILE A 165 -11.20 8.96 14.82
CA ILE A 165 -11.26 9.72 16.08
C ILE A 165 -10.83 11.16 15.78
N ILE A 166 -11.73 12.12 15.97
CA ILE A 166 -11.51 13.55 15.78
C ILE A 166 -12.01 14.29 17.03
N GLY A 167 -11.10 14.62 17.95
CA GLY A 167 -11.50 15.09 19.29
C GLY A 167 -12.39 14.05 19.96
N ASP A 168 -13.58 14.47 20.38
CA ASP A 168 -14.59 13.60 21.02
C ASP A 168 -15.47 12.85 20.00
N ILE A 169 -15.33 13.15 18.70
CA ILE A 169 -16.10 12.51 17.64
C ILE A 169 -15.43 11.19 17.28
N ILE A 170 -16.16 10.08 17.46
CA ILE A 170 -15.71 8.72 17.13
C ILE A 170 -16.76 8.05 16.24
N PHE A 171 -16.33 7.52 15.10
CA PHE A 171 -17.19 6.75 14.21
C PHE A 171 -16.40 5.65 13.50
N ASP A 172 -17.10 4.62 13.05
CA ASP A 172 -16.51 3.50 12.32
C ASP A 172 -16.12 3.95 10.90
N GLY A 173 -14.89 3.64 10.49
CA GLY A 173 -14.35 4.10 9.21
C GLY A 173 -12.91 3.66 8.97
N GLY A 174 -12.61 3.35 7.71
CA GLY A 174 -11.27 3.19 7.16
C GLY A 174 -10.68 4.52 6.67
N PRO A 175 -9.47 4.49 6.08
CA PRO A 175 -8.84 5.68 5.50
C PRO A 175 -9.79 6.47 4.59
N GLY A 176 -9.84 7.80 4.76
CA GLY A 176 -10.66 8.66 3.90
C GLY A 176 -12.17 8.42 4.00
N ASN A 177 -12.68 8.01 5.17
CA ASN A 177 -14.09 7.70 5.42
C ASN A 177 -14.64 6.49 4.64
N GLN A 178 -13.77 5.55 4.27
CA GLN A 178 -14.20 4.32 3.61
C GLN A 178 -14.86 3.36 4.60
N PHE A 179 -15.69 2.45 4.09
CA PHE A 179 -16.33 1.44 4.93
C PHE A 179 -15.29 0.51 5.57
N PRO A 180 -15.37 0.23 6.88
CA PRO A 180 -14.48 -0.71 7.54
C PRO A 180 -14.88 -2.15 7.22
N ALA A 181 -13.90 -3.05 7.22
CA ALA A 181 -14.14 -4.49 7.13
C ALA A 181 -14.49 -5.04 8.51
N THR A 182 -15.72 -5.51 8.71
CA THR A 182 -16.20 -6.02 10.02
C THR A 182 -16.29 -7.54 10.04
N MET A 183 -16.74 -8.16 8.94
CA MET A 183 -16.95 -9.61 8.85
C MET A 183 -15.63 -10.40 8.95
N LEU A 184 -14.59 -9.94 8.22
CA LEU A 184 -13.28 -10.59 8.24
C LEU A 184 -12.62 -10.58 9.63
N SER A 185 -12.83 -9.54 10.43
CA SER A 185 -12.34 -9.51 11.81
C SER A 185 -12.97 -10.61 12.65
N GLN A 186 -14.28 -10.84 12.51
CA GLN A 186 -14.95 -11.92 13.24
C GLN A 186 -14.42 -13.28 12.79
N CYS A 187 -14.27 -13.48 11.47
CA CYS A 187 -13.70 -14.71 10.92
C CYS A 187 -12.31 -15.02 11.50
N LEU A 188 -11.42 -14.03 11.63
CA LEU A 188 -10.09 -14.25 12.22
C LEU A 188 -10.19 -14.67 13.70
N GLN A 189 -11.12 -14.09 14.46
CA GLN A 189 -11.35 -14.51 15.86
C GLN A 189 -11.90 -15.93 15.93
N ASP A 190 -12.83 -16.29 15.05
CA ASP A 190 -13.42 -17.64 14.97
C ASP A 190 -12.36 -18.70 14.58
N LEU A 191 -11.34 -18.30 13.81
CA LEU A 191 -10.15 -19.13 13.51
C LEU A 191 -9.15 -19.21 14.67
N GLY A 192 -9.41 -18.56 15.80
CA GLY A 192 -8.58 -18.61 17.00
C GLY A 192 -7.51 -17.52 17.12
N PHE A 193 -7.53 -16.48 16.28
CA PHE A 193 -6.60 -15.36 16.39
C PHE A 193 -7.02 -14.34 17.45
N GLU A 194 -6.06 -13.89 18.25
CA GLU A 194 -6.24 -12.73 19.11
C GLU A 194 -6.09 -11.43 18.30
N LEU A 195 -7.06 -10.53 18.44
CA LEU A 195 -7.06 -9.23 17.75
C LEU A 195 -6.80 -8.09 18.73
N GLY A 196 -5.68 -7.39 18.55
CA GLY A 196 -5.36 -6.13 19.22
C GLY A 196 -5.85 -4.90 18.45
N ARG A 197 -5.74 -3.72 19.08
CA ARG A 197 -6.02 -2.43 18.44
C ARG A 197 -4.80 -1.52 18.51
N PHE A 198 -4.39 -1.00 17.37
CA PHE A 198 -3.42 0.08 17.27
C PHE A 198 -4.09 1.38 16.84
N LYS A 199 -3.49 2.51 17.23
CA LYS A 199 -3.93 3.85 16.85
C LYS A 199 -2.76 4.59 16.19
N THR A 200 -3.05 5.24 15.07
CA THR A 200 -2.12 6.12 14.37
C THR A 200 -2.83 7.43 14.02
N GLY A 201 -2.06 8.50 13.89
CA GLY A 201 -2.56 9.82 13.50
C GLY A 201 -2.09 10.21 12.09
N THR A 202 -2.84 11.11 11.46
CA THR A 202 -2.45 11.77 10.21
C THR A 202 -2.69 13.27 10.38
N PRO A 203 -1.80 14.14 9.88
CA PRO A 203 -2.02 15.59 9.96
C PRO A 203 -3.23 15.99 9.11
N PRO A 204 -3.82 17.18 9.34
CA PRO A 204 -4.82 17.74 8.45
C PRO A 204 -4.23 17.99 7.04
N ARG A 205 -5.11 18.17 6.05
CA ARG A 205 -4.73 18.66 4.72
C ARG A 205 -5.11 20.14 4.65
N ILE A 206 -4.17 21.00 4.28
CA ILE A 206 -4.37 22.46 4.19
C ILE A 206 -4.33 22.91 2.73
N SER A 207 -5.05 24.00 2.43
CA SER A 207 -5.02 24.60 1.10
C SER A 207 -3.69 25.30 0.86
N LYS A 208 -3.03 24.99 -0.27
CA LYS A 208 -1.79 25.70 -0.68
C LYS A 208 -2.00 27.22 -0.76
N LYS A 209 -3.20 27.67 -1.16
CA LYS A 209 -3.53 29.10 -1.35
C LYS A 209 -3.59 29.88 -0.02
N SER A 210 -3.77 29.20 1.10
CA SER A 210 -3.82 29.84 2.42
C SER A 210 -2.48 29.86 3.14
N VAL A 211 -1.38 29.52 2.46
CA VAL A 211 -0.04 29.42 3.04
C VAL A 211 0.84 30.54 2.52
N ASP A 212 1.44 31.30 3.43
CA ASP A 212 2.43 32.33 3.12
C ASP A 212 3.84 31.73 3.05
N PHE A 213 4.24 31.30 1.85
CA PHE A 213 5.55 30.68 1.62
C PHE A 213 6.73 31.64 1.78
N SER A 214 6.51 32.96 1.77
CA SER A 214 7.58 33.96 1.89
C SER A 214 8.25 33.94 3.27
N LYS A 215 7.56 33.39 4.27
CA LYS A 215 8.04 33.24 5.66
C LYS A 215 8.69 31.89 5.94
N MET A 216 8.74 30.99 4.95
CA MET A 216 9.21 29.63 5.11
C MET A 216 10.56 29.42 4.46
N LYS A 217 11.30 28.42 4.94
CA LYS A 217 12.56 28.00 4.32
C LYS A 217 12.28 26.93 3.27
N GLU A 218 12.61 27.22 2.01
CA GLU A 218 12.52 26.25 0.91
C GLU A 218 13.48 25.07 1.13
N GLN A 219 13.01 23.87 0.80
CA GLN A 219 13.78 22.63 0.79
C GLN A 219 13.60 21.92 -0.57
N PRO A 220 14.51 22.17 -1.53
CA PRO A 220 14.47 21.51 -2.83
C PRO A 220 14.94 20.05 -2.75
N GLY A 221 14.74 19.31 -3.85
CA GLY A 221 15.36 18.00 -4.06
C GLY A 221 16.82 18.11 -4.51
N ASP A 222 17.50 16.96 -4.64
CA ASP A 222 18.88 16.91 -5.13
C ASP A 222 18.92 17.07 -6.66
N GLU A 223 19.94 17.75 -7.20
CA GLU A 223 20.05 18.01 -8.65
C GLU A 223 20.34 16.77 -9.49
N GLN A 224 20.99 15.78 -8.87
CA GLN A 224 21.32 14.52 -9.51
C GLN A 224 20.05 13.68 -9.71
N PRO A 225 19.91 12.94 -10.82
CA PRO A 225 18.76 12.09 -11.08
C PRO A 225 18.80 10.82 -10.22
N LEU A 226 18.53 11.00 -8.92
CA LEU A 226 18.44 9.92 -7.95
C LEU A 226 17.27 8.99 -8.27
N ARG A 227 17.40 7.74 -7.83
CA ARG A 227 16.40 6.71 -8.01
C ARG A 227 16.46 5.70 -6.88
N PHE A 228 15.34 5.11 -6.51
CA PHE A 228 15.30 4.00 -5.56
C PHE A 228 15.70 2.69 -6.22
N SER A 229 15.16 2.43 -7.40
CA SER A 229 15.33 1.17 -8.11
C SER A 229 16.70 1.04 -8.77
N TYR A 230 17.27 -0.16 -8.69
CA TYR A 230 18.47 -0.53 -9.44
C TYR A 230 18.16 -0.71 -10.94
N MET A 231 16.91 -1.02 -11.28
CA MET A 231 16.44 -1.31 -12.64
C MET A 231 15.94 -0.07 -13.39
N SER A 232 15.42 0.93 -12.68
CA SER A 232 14.90 2.14 -13.32
C SER A 232 16.03 2.97 -13.97
N PRO A 233 15.81 3.56 -15.16
CA PRO A 233 16.78 4.48 -15.74
C PRO A 233 16.88 5.76 -14.89
N PRO A 234 18.04 6.43 -14.84
CA PRO A 234 18.14 7.76 -14.24
C PRO A 234 17.35 8.75 -15.11
N VAL A 235 16.33 9.39 -14.55
CA VAL A 235 15.49 10.35 -15.28
C VAL A 235 15.56 11.71 -14.58
N LYS A 236 16.04 12.73 -15.30
CA LYS A 236 15.95 14.12 -14.83
C LYS A 236 14.54 14.62 -15.07
N ARG A 237 13.85 15.04 -14.00
CA ARG A 237 12.47 15.53 -14.03
C ARG A 237 12.36 16.84 -13.25
N PRO A 238 11.38 17.70 -13.58
CA PRO A 238 11.06 18.85 -12.74
C PRO A 238 10.77 18.38 -11.32
N GLN A 239 11.42 19.00 -10.33
CA GLN A 239 11.19 18.71 -8.92
C GLN A 239 10.45 19.87 -8.26
N LEU A 240 9.48 19.52 -7.41
CA LEU A 240 8.80 20.46 -6.54
C LEU A 240 9.54 20.57 -5.20
N SER A 241 9.51 21.75 -4.59
CA SER A 241 10.11 21.98 -3.27
C SER A 241 9.14 21.63 -2.14
N CYS A 242 9.72 21.27 -0.99
CA CYS A 242 9.04 21.29 0.29
C CYS A 242 9.37 22.60 1.02
N TRP A 243 8.63 22.90 2.09
CA TRP A 243 8.86 24.10 2.89
C TRP A 243 8.94 23.74 4.37
N LEU A 244 9.87 24.38 5.07
CA LEU A 244 10.07 24.25 6.51
C LEU A 244 9.54 25.53 7.18
N THR A 245 8.71 25.34 8.20
CA THR A 245 8.11 26.40 9.04
C THR A 245 8.74 26.43 10.42
#